data_AF-X1C8M1-F1
#
_entry.id   AF-X1C8M1-F1
#
_cell.length_a   1.000
_cell.length_b   1.000
_cell.length_c   1.000
_cell.angle_alpha   90.00
_cell.angle_beta   90.00
_cell.angle_gamma   90.00
#
_symmetry.space_group_name_H-M   'P 1'
#
loop_
_entity.id
_entity.type
_entity.pdbx_description
1 polymer ?
#
loop_
_entity_poly.entity_id
_entity_poly.type
_entity_poly.pdbx_seq_one_letter_code
_entity_poly.pdbx_strand_id
1 'polypeptide(L)'
;MKENHNNIDRRNFLKTIGAAGFGSVFVSAKTIAGPNDPNAPGKTEESKFPQVPRRKLGKTGVEVSCLALGTNRLDNQIVLRNALKWGVNYWDTANSYVGGNSELNIGKYLSKNPEVRKDLFIVSKASRARTVKRVEERLQTSLKRMNTEYIDLYYG
;
A
#
# COMPACT_ATOMS: atom_id res chain seq x y z
N MET A 1 19.68 28.62 43.57
CA MET A 1 18.87 28.19 42.40
C MET A 1 18.99 26.68 42.29
N LYS A 2 17.89 25.94 42.47
CA LYS A 2 17.82 24.49 42.21
C LYS A 2 16.75 24.30 41.15
N GLU A 3 17.15 23.76 40.00
CA GLU A 3 16.24 23.48 38.89
C GLU A 3 15.46 22.19 39.15
N ASN A 4 14.14 22.25 39.01
CA ASN A 4 13.27 21.07 39.01
C ASN A 4 12.98 20.65 37.57
N HIS A 5 13.62 19.56 37.14
CA HIS A 5 13.27 18.87 35.90
C HIS A 5 12.03 17.98 36.14
N ASN A 6 10.87 18.40 35.62
CA ASN A 6 9.65 17.59 35.61
C ASN A 6 9.73 16.52 34.52
N ASN A 7 10.05 15.29 34.91
CA ASN A 7 10.08 14.14 34.02
C ASN A 7 8.72 13.41 34.09
N ILE A 8 7.79 13.75 33.20
CA ILE A 8 6.49 13.06 33.11
C ILE A 8 6.68 11.76 32.33
N ASP A 9 6.59 10.63 33.04
CA ASP A 9 6.71 9.29 32.45
C ASP A 9 5.45 8.91 31.67
N ARG A 10 5.65 8.50 30.40
CA ARG A 10 4.60 8.10 29.45
C ARG A 10 3.68 7.00 29.99
N ARG A 11 4.17 6.17 30.92
CA ARG A 11 3.39 5.11 31.56
C ARG A 11 2.32 5.63 32.53
N ASN A 12 2.57 6.75 33.20
CA ASN A 12 1.59 7.34 34.12
C ASN A 12 0.53 8.17 33.38
N PHE A 13 0.89 8.75 32.23
CA PHE A 13 -0.07 9.45 31.35
C PHE A 13 -1.14 8.50 30.79
N LEU A 14 -0.75 7.31 30.31
CA LEU A 14 -1.70 6.32 29.77
C LEU A 14 -2.63 5.74 30.86
N LYS A 15 -2.15 5.59 32.10
CA LYS A 15 -2.99 5.17 33.22
C LYS A 15 -4.01 6.24 33.63
N THR A 16 -3.65 7.52 33.49
CA THR A 16 -4.50 8.64 33.89
C THR A 16 -5.63 8.88 32.90
N ILE A 17 -5.41 8.66 31.59
CA ILE A 17 -6.47 8.76 30.56
C ILE A 17 -7.44 7.56 30.63
N GLY A 18 -6.97 6.40 31.10
CA GLY A 18 -7.81 5.20 31.23
C GLY A 18 -8.92 5.28 32.28
N ALA A 19 -8.90 6.25 33.19
CA ALA A 19 -9.85 6.33 34.32
C ALA A 19 -10.81 7.53 34.27
N ALA A 20 -10.66 8.45 33.32
CA ALA A 20 -11.52 9.64 33.24
C ALA A 20 -11.72 10.11 31.79
N GLY A 21 -12.78 9.61 31.13
CA GLY A 21 -13.41 10.33 30.02
C GLY A 21 -13.23 9.74 28.62
N PHE A 22 -13.98 8.68 28.31
CA PHE A 22 -14.74 8.53 27.05
C PHE A 22 -15.97 7.64 27.31
N GLY A 23 -16.73 8.00 28.35
CA GLY A 23 -18.08 7.51 28.54
C GLY A 23 -19.06 8.36 27.76
N SER A 24 -19.27 8.06 26.47
CA SER A 24 -20.52 8.22 25.72
C SER A 24 -20.26 7.97 24.22
N VAL A 25 -21.05 7.07 23.63
CA VAL A 25 -21.03 6.62 22.21
C VAL A 25 -19.99 5.53 21.88
N PHE A 26 -20.18 4.35 22.44
CA PHE A 26 -20.29 3.11 21.64
C PHE A 26 -21.23 2.17 22.40
N VAL A 27 -22.52 2.50 22.36
CA VAL A 27 -23.57 1.53 22.66
C VAL A 27 -23.38 0.37 21.69
N SER A 28 -23.25 -0.81 22.26
CA SER A 28 -23.20 -2.11 21.59
C SER A 28 -24.07 -2.16 20.33
N ALA A 29 -23.47 -2.03 19.15
CA ALA A 29 -24.11 -2.32 17.86
C ALA A 29 -24.12 -3.84 17.58
N LYS A 30 -24.29 -4.65 18.63
CA LYS A 30 -24.29 -6.13 18.54
C LYS A 30 -25.66 -6.76 18.77
N THR A 31 -26.74 -5.96 18.80
CA THR A 31 -28.07 -6.47 19.18
C THR A 31 -29.21 -6.16 18.21
N ILE A 32 -28.97 -5.58 17.03
CA ILE A 32 -30.02 -5.45 16.00
C ILE A 32 -29.44 -5.72 14.61
N ALA A 33 -29.14 -6.99 14.33
CA ALA A 33 -29.03 -7.47 12.95
C ALA A 33 -29.54 -8.91 12.93
N GLY A 34 -30.75 -9.09 12.41
CA GLY A 34 -31.29 -10.42 12.13
C GLY A 34 -30.44 -11.13 11.06
N PRO A 35 -30.44 -12.47 11.01
CA PRO A 35 -29.55 -13.25 10.16
C PRO A 35 -29.72 -13.06 8.63
N ASN A 36 -30.62 -12.19 8.18
CA ASN A 36 -31.01 -12.03 6.77
C ASN A 36 -31.02 -10.55 6.29
N ASP A 37 -30.17 -9.67 6.82
CA ASP A 37 -30.02 -8.32 6.26
C ASP A 37 -29.22 -8.37 4.93
N PRO A 38 -29.86 -8.06 3.77
CA PRO A 38 -29.17 -8.06 2.47
C PRO A 38 -28.13 -6.94 2.32
N ASN A 39 -28.07 -5.99 3.25
CA ASN A 39 -27.08 -4.91 3.30
C ASN A 39 -26.01 -5.12 4.40
N ALA A 40 -25.94 -6.31 5.01
CA ALA A 40 -24.84 -6.63 5.91
C ALA A 40 -23.50 -6.51 5.15
N PRO A 41 -22.50 -5.77 5.66
CA PRO A 41 -21.19 -5.72 5.03
C PRO A 41 -20.69 -7.16 4.87
N GLY A 42 -20.52 -7.58 3.61
CA GLY A 42 -20.16 -8.95 3.26
C GLY A 42 -18.99 -9.40 4.12
N LYS A 43 -19.10 -10.60 4.68
CA LYS A 43 -18.05 -11.20 5.53
C LYS A 43 -16.71 -11.07 4.81
N THR A 44 -15.83 -10.22 5.32
CA THR A 44 -14.43 -10.20 4.92
C THR A 44 -13.87 -11.57 5.23
N GLU A 45 -13.67 -12.39 4.19
CA GLU A 45 -12.91 -13.63 4.27
C GLU A 45 -11.56 -13.32 4.92
N GLU A 46 -11.31 -13.84 6.12
CA GLU A 46 -10.02 -13.67 6.78
C GLU A 46 -8.93 -14.28 5.90
N SER A 47 -7.93 -13.47 5.55
CA SER A 47 -6.81 -13.93 4.74
C SER A 47 -6.06 -15.06 5.45
N LYS A 48 -5.80 -16.15 4.74
CA LYS A 48 -4.98 -17.28 5.21
C LYS A 48 -3.52 -16.89 5.48
N PHE A 49 -3.08 -15.72 5.05
CA PHE A 49 -1.70 -15.24 5.20
C PHE A 49 -1.64 -14.04 6.14
N PRO A 50 -0.55 -13.89 6.93
CA PRO A 50 -0.29 -12.65 7.64
C PRO A 50 -0.38 -11.44 6.70
N GLN A 51 -1.07 -10.39 7.12
CA GLN A 51 -1.24 -9.17 6.33
C GLN A 51 -0.27 -8.09 6.80
N VAL A 52 0.51 -7.54 5.87
CA VAL A 52 1.39 -6.41 6.15
C VAL A 52 0.54 -5.19 6.54
N PRO A 53 0.82 -4.53 7.68
CA PRO A 53 0.09 -3.34 8.08
C PRO A 53 0.13 -2.25 7.00
N ARG A 54 -0.94 -1.47 6.89
CA ARG A 54 -1.06 -0.36 5.93
C ARG A 54 -0.94 0.99 6.63
N ARG A 55 -0.46 2.00 5.91
CA ARG A 55 -0.38 3.41 6.36
C ARG A 55 -0.70 4.35 5.20
N LYS A 56 -1.16 5.55 5.55
CA LYS A 56 -1.35 6.63 4.58
C LYS A 56 0.00 7.10 4.02
N LEU A 57 0.06 7.29 2.70
CA LEU A 57 1.23 7.85 2.02
C LEU A 57 1.29 9.36 2.23
N GLY A 58 1.91 9.79 3.33
CA GLY A 58 2.00 11.21 3.68
C GLY A 58 0.60 11.83 3.86
N LYS A 59 0.34 12.95 3.18
CA LYS A 59 -0.94 13.68 3.26
C LYS A 59 -1.91 13.35 2.11
N THR A 60 -1.60 12.37 1.25
CA THR A 60 -2.40 12.10 0.04
C THR A 60 -3.73 11.42 0.34
N GLY A 61 -3.87 10.80 1.52
CA GLY A 61 -5.03 9.97 1.86
C GLY A 61 -4.99 8.55 1.28
N VAL A 62 -4.06 8.26 0.37
CA VAL A 62 -3.89 6.91 -0.22
C VAL A 62 -3.25 5.98 0.81
N GLU A 63 -3.85 4.82 1.04
CA GLU A 63 -3.30 3.79 1.93
C GLU A 63 -2.46 2.77 1.16
N VAL A 64 -1.23 2.54 1.61
CA VAL A 64 -0.30 1.57 1.02
C VAL A 64 0.24 0.63 2.10
N SER A 65 0.73 -0.54 1.72
CA SER A 65 1.45 -1.43 2.62
C SER A 65 2.70 -0.75 3.19
N CYS A 66 2.97 -0.94 4.50
CA CYS A 66 4.14 -0.35 5.17
C CYS A 66 5.47 -0.89 4.64
N LEU A 67 5.44 -2.07 4.01
CA LEU A 67 6.56 -2.64 3.27
C LEU A 67 6.23 -2.53 1.78
N ALA A 68 7.22 -2.15 0.99
CA ALA A 68 7.12 -2.11 -0.47
C ALA A 68 7.95 -3.24 -1.08
N LEU A 69 7.51 -3.75 -2.23
CA LEU A 69 8.25 -4.70 -3.04
C LEU A 69 9.07 -3.93 -4.09
N GLY A 70 10.39 -3.85 -3.90
CA GLY A 70 11.31 -3.41 -4.94
C GLY A 70 11.51 -4.50 -5.99
N THR A 71 11.34 -4.19 -7.27
CA THR A 71 11.36 -5.19 -8.35
C THR A 71 12.66 -5.19 -9.17
N ASN A 72 13.68 -4.44 -8.75
CA ASN A 72 14.98 -4.47 -9.41
C ASN A 72 15.59 -5.87 -9.30
N ARG A 73 15.95 -6.48 -10.45
CA ARG A 73 16.45 -7.86 -10.55
C ARG A 73 15.45 -8.94 -10.07
N LEU A 74 14.17 -8.60 -9.94
CA LEU A 74 13.11 -9.56 -9.64
C LEU A 74 12.50 -10.08 -10.94
N ASP A 75 12.74 -11.34 -11.27
CA ASP A 75 12.20 -12.06 -12.42
C ASP A 75 11.25 -13.22 -12.04
N ASN A 76 10.96 -13.37 -10.76
CA ASN A 76 10.18 -14.49 -10.24
C ASN A 76 8.71 -14.12 -9.96
N GLN A 77 7.80 -14.68 -10.76
CA GLN A 77 6.35 -14.49 -10.64
C GLN A 77 5.76 -15.01 -9.32
N ILE A 78 6.40 -16.00 -8.69
CA ILE A 78 5.97 -16.54 -7.40
C ILE A 78 6.16 -15.49 -6.30
N VAL A 79 7.23 -14.69 -6.37
CA VAL A 79 7.48 -13.61 -5.41
C VAL A 79 6.42 -12.53 -5.54
N LEU A 80 6.09 -12.08 -6.76
CA LEU A 80 5.00 -11.11 -7.00
C LEU A 80 3.68 -11.60 -6.40
N ARG A 81 3.32 -12.86 -6.69
CA ARG A 81 2.10 -13.49 -6.18
C ARG A 81 2.07 -13.57 -4.65
N ASN A 82 3.17 -14.01 -4.04
CA ASN A 82 3.23 -14.20 -2.59
C ASN A 82 3.26 -12.86 -1.85
N ALA A 83 3.94 -11.84 -2.40
CA ALA A 83 3.93 -10.49 -1.87
C ALA A 83 2.48 -9.95 -1.80
N LEU A 84 1.71 -10.10 -2.88
CA LEU A 84 0.31 -9.68 -2.89
C LEU A 84 -0.53 -10.45 -1.87
N LYS A 85 -0.35 -11.77 -1.76
CA LYS A 85 -1.05 -12.61 -0.75
C LYS A 85 -0.78 -12.15 0.69
N TRP A 86 0.42 -11.64 0.95
CA TRP A 86 0.82 -11.10 2.26
C TRP A 86 0.40 -9.64 2.46
N GLY A 87 -0.38 -9.08 1.53
CA GLY A 87 -0.87 -7.69 1.60
C GLY A 87 0.14 -6.64 1.16
N VAL A 88 1.26 -7.02 0.55
CA VAL A 88 2.25 -6.08 -0.03
C VAL A 88 1.73 -5.58 -1.37
N ASN A 89 1.04 -4.43 -1.33
CA ASN A 89 0.41 -3.85 -2.49
C ASN A 89 1.23 -2.69 -3.11
N TYR A 90 2.23 -2.17 -2.40
CA TYR A 90 3.14 -1.14 -2.91
C TYR A 90 4.29 -1.81 -3.68
N TRP A 91 4.28 -1.71 -5.01
CA TRP A 91 5.36 -2.23 -5.87
C TRP A 91 6.18 -1.09 -6.50
N ASP A 92 7.49 -1.13 -6.35
CA ASP A 92 8.44 -0.13 -6.89
C ASP A 92 9.29 -0.71 -8.02
N THR A 93 9.23 -0.08 -9.19
CA THR A 93 10.05 -0.39 -10.36
C THR A 93 10.68 0.90 -10.94
N ALA A 94 11.37 0.78 -12.07
CA ALA A 94 11.83 1.92 -12.86
C ALA A 94 12.03 1.52 -14.31
N ASN A 95 11.93 2.48 -15.23
CA ASN A 95 12.10 2.25 -16.66
C ASN A 95 13.43 1.57 -17.03
N SER A 96 14.49 1.82 -16.25
CA SER A 96 15.83 1.26 -16.48
C SER A 96 16.13 -0.03 -15.74
N TYR A 97 15.31 -0.46 -14.77
CA TYR A 97 15.62 -1.64 -13.97
C TYR A 97 15.76 -2.87 -14.86
N VAL A 98 16.93 -3.51 -14.79
CA VAL A 98 17.27 -4.69 -15.60
C VAL A 98 17.05 -4.44 -17.11
N GLY A 99 17.39 -3.23 -17.59
CA GLY A 99 17.18 -2.86 -18.99
C GLY A 99 15.71 -2.72 -19.40
N GLY A 100 14.79 -2.56 -18.44
CA GLY A 100 13.35 -2.52 -18.67
C GLY A 100 12.64 -3.86 -18.45
N ASN A 101 13.39 -4.94 -18.20
CA ASN A 101 12.79 -6.26 -17.96
C ASN A 101 11.98 -6.33 -16.67
N SER A 102 12.26 -5.47 -15.68
CA SER A 102 11.47 -5.40 -14.44
C SER A 102 10.01 -5.01 -14.73
N GLU A 103 9.79 -3.98 -15.55
CA GLU A 103 8.45 -3.56 -15.98
C GLU A 103 7.75 -4.63 -16.84
N LEU A 104 8.49 -5.28 -17.74
CA LEU A 104 7.96 -6.40 -18.52
C LEU A 104 7.54 -7.58 -17.63
N ASN A 105 8.27 -7.83 -16.54
CA ASN A 105 7.94 -8.89 -15.59
C ASN A 105 6.64 -8.59 -14.82
N ILE A 106 6.44 -7.33 -14.41
CA ILE A 106 5.15 -6.88 -13.85
C ILE A 106 4.06 -7.00 -14.90
N GLY A 107 4.31 -6.58 -16.14
CA GLY A 107 3.33 -6.68 -17.23
C GLY A 107 2.88 -8.12 -17.49
N LYS A 108 3.81 -9.08 -17.51
CA LYS A 108 3.49 -10.52 -17.59
C LYS A 108 2.59 -10.99 -16.44
N TYR A 109 2.79 -10.47 -15.23
CA TYR A 109 1.96 -10.80 -14.08
C TYR A 109 0.55 -10.21 -14.24
N LEU A 110 0.45 -8.94 -14.62
CA LEU A 110 -0.83 -8.26 -14.82
C LEU A 110 -1.63 -8.83 -15.99
N SER A 111 -0.98 -9.22 -17.09
CA SER A 111 -1.67 -9.90 -18.21
C SER A 111 -2.31 -11.22 -17.80
N LYS A 112 -1.75 -11.91 -16.80
CA LYS A 112 -2.30 -13.18 -16.28
C LYS A 112 -3.34 -12.99 -15.17
N ASN A 113 -3.36 -11.83 -14.52
CA ASN A 113 -4.19 -11.52 -13.36
C ASN A 113 -4.71 -10.07 -13.47
N PRO A 114 -5.47 -9.72 -14.52
CA PRO A 114 -5.85 -8.32 -14.79
C PRO A 114 -6.65 -7.69 -13.65
N GLU A 115 -7.42 -8.49 -12.91
CA GLU A 115 -8.25 -8.07 -11.80
C GLU A 115 -7.48 -7.47 -10.63
N VAL A 116 -6.20 -7.83 -10.46
CA VAL A 116 -5.39 -7.38 -9.32
C VAL A 116 -4.82 -5.97 -9.52
N ARG A 117 -4.88 -5.41 -10.74
CA ARG A 117 -4.28 -4.10 -11.02
C ARG A 117 -4.83 -3.02 -10.10
N LYS A 118 -6.14 -3.02 -9.84
CA LYS A 118 -6.82 -2.05 -8.97
C LYS A 118 -6.41 -2.15 -7.50
N ASP A 119 -5.86 -3.29 -7.09
CA ASP A 119 -5.45 -3.54 -5.70
C ASP A 119 -3.98 -3.13 -5.46
N LEU A 120 -3.22 -2.94 -6.54
CA LEU A 120 -1.81 -2.57 -6.52
C LEU A 120 -1.60 -1.06 -6.58
N PHE A 121 -0.62 -0.60 -5.82
CA PHE A 121 -0.05 0.74 -5.92
C PHE A 121 1.32 0.63 -6.58
N ILE A 122 1.39 0.93 -7.89
CA ILE A 122 2.61 0.78 -8.69
C ILE A 122 3.34 2.12 -8.79
N VAL A 123 4.64 2.07 -8.54
CA VAL A 123 5.55 3.22 -8.67
C VAL A 123 6.58 2.93 -9.76
N SER A 124 6.74 3.86 -10.70
CA SER A 124 7.85 3.82 -11.67
C SER A 124 8.52 5.18 -11.79
N LYS A 125 9.62 5.21 -12.55
CA LYS A 125 10.54 6.34 -12.63
C LYS A 125 11.05 6.51 -14.06
N ALA A 126 11.09 7.74 -14.55
CA ALA A 126 11.67 8.12 -15.83
C ALA A 126 13.20 8.18 -15.77
N SER A 127 13.83 7.02 -15.59
CA SER A 127 15.28 6.92 -15.39
C SER A 127 16.10 7.75 -16.40
N ARG A 128 16.91 8.68 -15.86
CA ARG A 128 17.80 9.57 -16.62
C ARG A 128 17.09 10.49 -17.62
N ALA A 129 15.78 10.71 -17.48
CA ALA A 129 15.10 11.77 -18.19
C ALA A 129 15.50 13.13 -17.60
N ARG A 130 15.76 14.12 -18.46
CA ARG A 130 16.13 15.50 -18.06
C ARG A 130 15.24 16.55 -18.70
N THR A 131 14.29 16.11 -19.53
CA THR A 131 13.35 16.98 -20.24
C THR A 131 11.96 16.38 -20.12
N VAL A 132 10.93 17.25 -20.16
CA VAL A 132 9.52 16.83 -20.10
C VAL A 132 9.20 15.81 -21.20
N LYS A 133 9.66 16.07 -22.43
CA LYS A 133 9.52 15.13 -23.56
C LYS A 133 10.09 13.74 -23.23
N ARG A 134 11.27 13.69 -22.60
CA ARG A 134 11.89 12.41 -22.25
C ARG A 134 11.16 11.71 -21.12
N VAL A 135 10.60 12.44 -20.16
CA VAL A 135 9.73 11.87 -19.11
C VAL A 135 8.49 11.25 -19.73
N GLU A 136 7.84 11.95 -20.66
CA GLU A 136 6.65 11.46 -21.38
C GLU A 136 6.95 10.19 -22.19
N GLU A 137 8.02 10.19 -22.99
CA GLU A 137 8.43 8.99 -23.76
C GLU A 137 8.67 7.78 -22.85
N ARG A 138 9.25 8.02 -21.66
CA ARG A 138 9.54 6.96 -20.68
C ARG A 138 8.26 6.47 -20.02
N LEU A 139 7.32 7.36 -19.71
CA LEU A 139 6.01 6.99 -19.17
C LEU A 139 5.26 6.08 -20.15
N GLN A 140 5.15 6.49 -21.42
CA GLN A 140 4.49 5.69 -22.46
C GLN A 140 5.15 4.32 -22.64
N THR A 141 6.48 4.27 -22.61
CA THR A 141 7.22 3.00 -22.65
C THR A 141 6.93 2.11 -21.45
N SER A 142 6.89 2.70 -20.24
CA SER A 142 6.62 2.00 -18.99
C SER A 142 5.19 1.43 -18.94
N LEU A 143 4.18 2.21 -19.33
CA LEU A 143 2.78 1.77 -19.45
C LEU A 143 2.64 0.58 -20.40
N LYS A 144 3.24 0.70 -21.60
CA LYS A 144 3.26 -0.38 -22.59
C LYS A 144 3.90 -1.66 -22.06
N ARG A 145 5.04 -1.56 -21.38
CA ARG A 145 5.75 -2.74 -20.83
C ARG A 145 4.99 -3.41 -19.69
N MET A 146 4.39 -2.61 -18.82
CA MET A 146 3.60 -3.11 -17.69
C MET A 146 2.18 -3.53 -18.08
N ASN A 147 1.78 -3.34 -19.35
CA ASN A 147 0.46 -3.70 -19.85
C ASN A 147 -0.67 -3.14 -18.96
N THR A 148 -0.59 -1.85 -18.64
CA THR A 148 -1.56 -1.13 -17.80
C THR A 148 -1.75 0.29 -18.30
N GLU A 149 -2.92 0.87 -18.02
CA GLU A 149 -3.30 2.21 -18.49
C GLU A 149 -2.81 3.33 -17.56
N TYR A 150 -2.41 3.02 -16.33
CA TYR A 150 -1.96 4.02 -15.36
C TYR A 150 -0.86 3.49 -14.43
N ILE A 151 -0.11 4.43 -13.84
CA ILE A 151 0.87 4.21 -12.76
C ILE A 151 0.46 5.14 -11.62
N ASP A 152 0.35 4.61 -10.39
CA ASP A 152 -0.19 5.34 -9.25
C ASP A 152 0.71 6.49 -8.79
N LEU A 153 2.01 6.33 -8.94
CA LEU A 153 3.01 7.39 -8.72
C LEU A 153 4.17 7.27 -9.71
N TYR A 154 4.47 8.37 -10.39
CA TYR A 154 5.54 8.41 -11.38
C TYR A 154 6.57 9.48 -11.05
N TYR A 155 7.83 9.09 -10.89
CA TYR A 155 8.94 10.01 -10.67
C TYR A 155 9.59 10.43 -12.00
N GLY A 156 9.76 11.74 -12.21
CA GLY A 156 10.41 12.33 -13.39
C GLY A 156 11.93 12.28 -13.37
#